data_AF-A0A7Y6ZDI6-F1
#
_entry.id   AF-A0A7Y6ZDI6-F1
#
_cell.length_a   1.000
_cell.length_b   1.000
_cell.length_c   1.000
_cell.angle_alpha   90.00
_cell.angle_beta   90.00
_cell.angle_gamma   90.00
#
_symmetry.space_group_name_H-M   'P 1'
#
loop_
_entity.id
_entity.type
_entity.pdbx_description
1 polymer ?
#
loop_
_entity_poly.entity_id
_entity_poly.type
_entity_poly.pdbx_seq_one_letter_code
_entity_poly.pdbx_strand_id
1 'polypeptide(L)'
;MTRSFSQEVMMRKLFWLVLAAVVIYAGYWMIGAKGTESAIAAWVNARGAEGWQAEVSSIKTRGFPTRFDTEIRDPHLADPRSGVALSTPKIEILSQSHRPTRFTLRMAPEVTLASPYQRLDITQELAEAQLFVDAGPNLTLDHAALTLKDLRIVSTATWGLSLDTGEITTQRQEDDPLTHDIKMHVAGFAPTGGLIEEIDPKGLLSDEFETLNLDMSATFDEPWNIHALEGPRPQPTKIELTTLAAHWGELDLKLAGSFDIDARGYPVGKLAVKAENWREMIELAISMGVIPENMSKLSLRAGEMLAGLSGRKDTIDAELTLKDGMISLGFIPLGPAPRIVIR
;
A
#
# COMPACT_ATOMS: atom_id res chain seq x y z
N MET A 1 17.14 16.90 65.57
CA MET A 1 17.30 17.94 64.52
C MET A 1 18.09 17.48 63.29
N THR A 2 18.81 16.36 63.31
CA THR A 2 19.65 15.87 62.20
C THR A 2 18.90 15.25 61.01
N ARG A 3 17.68 14.74 61.20
CA ARG A 3 16.84 14.18 60.11
C ARG A 3 16.27 15.23 59.15
N SER A 4 15.96 16.44 59.65
CA SER A 4 15.37 17.52 58.84
C SER A 4 16.38 18.13 57.85
N PHE A 5 17.60 18.42 58.32
CA PHE A 5 18.70 18.93 57.46
C PHE A 5 19.11 17.95 56.35
N SER A 6 19.13 16.65 56.65
CA SER A 6 19.43 15.62 55.65
C SER A 6 18.34 15.50 54.59
N GLN A 7 17.06 15.73 54.94
CA GLN A 7 15.96 15.73 53.98
C GLN A 7 15.96 16.96 53.08
N GLU A 8 16.26 18.16 53.58
CA GLU A 8 16.39 19.37 52.74
C GLU A 8 17.52 19.27 51.71
N VAL A 9 18.70 18.77 52.12
CA VAL A 9 19.84 18.57 51.22
C VAL A 9 19.52 17.50 50.17
N MET A 10 18.81 16.44 50.55
CA MET A 10 18.36 15.39 49.64
C MET A 10 17.30 15.90 48.64
N MET A 11 16.34 16.71 49.10
CA MET A 11 15.32 17.34 48.25
C MET A 11 15.95 18.35 47.28
N ARG A 12 16.95 19.12 47.70
CA ARG A 12 17.68 20.05 46.82
C ARG A 12 18.50 19.31 45.75
N LYS A 13 19.17 18.20 46.11
CA LYS A 13 19.89 17.36 45.16
C LYS A 13 18.95 16.68 44.16
N LEU A 14 17.81 16.18 44.64
CA LEU A 14 16.77 15.60 43.79
C LEU A 14 16.19 16.63 42.82
N PHE A 15 15.92 17.85 43.30
CA PHE A 15 15.46 18.96 42.45
C PHE A 15 16.46 19.27 41.33
N TRP A 16 17.75 19.39 41.65
CA TRP A 16 18.78 19.65 40.64
C TRP A 16 18.96 18.49 39.66
N LEU A 17 18.82 17.25 40.12
CA LEU A 17 18.86 16.06 39.26
C LEU A 17 17.67 16.03 38.30
N VAL A 18 16.46 16.29 38.79
CA VAL A 18 15.25 16.38 37.96
C VAL A 18 15.38 17.53 36.97
N LEU A 19 15.86 18.71 37.41
CA LEU A 19 16.08 19.85 36.52
C LEU A 19 17.12 19.53 35.44
N ALA A 20 18.23 18.88 35.80
CA ALA A 20 19.23 18.44 34.82
C ALA A 20 18.64 17.43 33.83
N ALA A 21 17.84 16.47 34.29
CA ALA A 21 17.15 15.51 33.43
C ALA A 21 16.17 16.21 32.47
N VAL A 22 15.41 17.20 32.95
CA VAL A 22 14.51 18.01 32.11
C VAL A 22 15.29 18.80 31.06
N VAL A 23 16.41 19.43 31.43
CA VAL A 23 17.25 20.20 30.50
C VAL A 23 17.90 19.28 29.47
N ILE A 24 18.42 18.13 29.87
CA ILE A 24 18.99 17.13 28.96
C ILE A 24 17.92 16.62 27.99
N TYR A 25 16.74 16.26 28.50
CA TYR A 25 15.65 15.78 27.65
C TYR A 25 15.13 16.88 26.71
N ALA A 26 15.06 18.13 27.18
CA ALA A 26 14.71 19.26 26.32
C ALA A 26 15.75 19.53 25.24
N GLY A 27 17.04 19.40 25.57
CA GLY A 27 18.14 19.47 24.61
C GLY A 27 18.04 18.36 23.56
N TYR A 28 17.85 17.11 23.99
CA TYR A 28 17.61 15.97 23.10
C TYR A 28 16.42 16.22 22.17
N TRP A 29 15.29 16.67 22.71
CA TRP A 29 14.09 16.94 21.93
C TRP A 29 14.33 18.05 20.89
N MET A 30 14.98 19.15 21.28
CA MET A 30 15.27 20.26 20.37
C MET A 30 16.22 19.85 19.24
N ILE A 31 17.23 19.02 19.55
CA ILE A 31 18.14 18.45 18.55
C ILE A 31 17.37 17.52 17.60
N GLY A 32 16.51 16.64 18.12
CA GLY A 32 15.69 15.74 17.31
C GLY A 32 14.74 16.50 16.37
N ALA A 33 13.99 17.47 16.91
CA ALA A 33 13.08 18.31 16.13
C ALA A 33 13.82 19.08 15.03
N LYS A 34 14.93 19.74 15.35
CA LYS A 34 15.73 20.48 14.37
C LYS A 34 16.44 19.58 13.37
N GLY A 35 16.86 18.39 13.78
CA GLY A 35 17.44 17.37 12.92
C GLY A 35 16.45 16.92 11.85
N THR A 36 15.21 16.61 12.24
CA THR A 36 14.14 16.24 11.30
C THR A 36 13.79 17.37 10.35
N GLU A 37 13.59 18.60 10.85
CA GLU A 37 13.36 19.79 10.01
C GLU A 37 14.47 19.96 8.97
N SER A 38 15.73 19.84 9.40
CA SER A 38 16.90 20.04 8.53
C SER A 38 17.08 18.90 7.53
N ALA A 39 16.81 17.66 7.91
CA ALA A 39 16.91 16.49 7.02
C ALA A 39 15.88 16.57 5.88
N ILE A 40 14.64 16.93 6.20
CA ILE A 40 13.59 17.11 5.19
C ILE A 40 13.95 18.29 4.27
N ALA A 41 14.38 19.43 4.83
CA ALA A 41 14.80 20.58 4.03
C ALA A 41 16.00 20.24 3.12
N ALA A 42 16.97 19.48 3.62
CA ALA A 42 18.11 19.01 2.83
C ALA A 42 17.66 18.09 1.69
N TRP A 43 16.71 17.18 1.95
CA TRP A 43 16.14 16.30 0.91
C TRP A 43 15.40 17.10 -0.17
N VAL A 44 14.56 18.07 0.20
CA VAL A 44 13.85 18.95 -0.74
C VAL A 44 14.86 19.70 -1.62
N ASN A 45 15.91 20.28 -1.01
CA ASN A 45 16.95 20.99 -1.75
C ASN A 45 17.77 20.07 -2.67
N ALA A 46 18.10 18.85 -2.22
CA ALA A 46 18.83 17.87 -3.02
C ALA A 46 18.03 17.46 -4.27
N ARG A 47 16.71 17.30 -4.16
CA ARG A 47 15.83 17.02 -5.31
C ARG A 47 15.79 18.19 -6.29
N GLY A 48 15.84 19.43 -5.80
CA GLY A 48 16.02 20.60 -6.65
C GLY A 48 17.25 20.52 -7.55
N ALA A 49 18.37 19.99 -7.04
CA ALA A 49 19.60 19.81 -7.82
C ALA A 49 19.48 18.70 -8.90
N GLU A 50 18.54 17.77 -8.75
CA GLU A 50 18.23 16.72 -9.73
C GLU A 50 17.17 17.17 -10.76
N GLY A 51 16.78 18.45 -10.75
CA GLY A 51 15.80 19.06 -11.65
C GLY A 51 14.35 18.92 -11.20
N TRP A 52 14.09 18.40 -10.00
CA TRP A 52 12.74 18.40 -9.43
C TRP A 52 12.31 19.81 -9.07
N GLN A 53 11.04 20.13 -9.31
CA GLN A 53 10.42 21.29 -8.68
C GLN A 53 9.86 20.83 -7.34
N ALA A 54 10.65 20.99 -6.27
CA ALA A 54 10.26 20.64 -4.91
C ALA A 54 10.17 21.91 -4.07
N GLU A 55 8.95 22.37 -3.83
CA GLU A 55 8.66 23.58 -3.06
C GLU A 55 7.80 23.23 -1.84
N VAL A 56 8.09 23.85 -0.71
CA VAL A 56 7.33 23.71 0.54
C VAL A 56 7.28 25.08 1.21
N SER A 57 6.12 25.45 1.78
CA SER A 57 5.98 26.78 2.40
C SER A 57 6.63 26.83 3.79
N SER A 58 6.58 25.73 4.54
CA SER A 58 7.30 25.58 5.80
C SER A 58 7.43 24.14 6.24
N ILE A 59 8.47 23.86 7.02
CA ILE A 59 8.68 22.60 7.74
C ILE A 59 8.83 22.95 9.22
N LYS A 60 7.95 22.41 10.08
CA LYS A 60 7.97 22.66 11.52
C LYS A 60 7.69 21.40 12.31
N THR A 61 8.53 21.12 13.30
CA THR A 61 8.32 20.03 14.25
C THR A 61 7.82 20.58 15.59
N ARG A 62 6.70 20.03 16.08
CA ARG A 62 6.03 20.36 17.35
C ARG A 62 5.85 19.11 18.21
N GLY A 63 5.21 19.25 19.37
CA GLY A 63 4.89 18.12 20.25
C GLY A 63 5.77 17.97 21.49
N PHE A 64 6.51 19.03 21.85
CA PHE A 64 7.35 19.00 23.06
C PHE A 64 6.54 18.64 24.32
N PRO A 65 7.08 17.78 25.20
CA PRO A 65 8.37 17.09 25.08
C PRO A 65 8.23 15.64 24.56
N THR A 66 7.00 15.13 24.41
CA THR A 66 6.76 13.69 24.26
C THR A 66 6.63 13.24 22.80
N ARG A 67 6.42 14.15 21.86
CA ARG A 67 6.13 13.85 20.45
C ARG A 67 7.02 14.65 19.50
N PHE A 68 7.26 14.09 18.31
CA PHE A 68 7.80 14.79 17.15
C PHE A 68 6.73 14.80 16.07
N ASP A 69 5.92 15.86 16.06
CA ASP A 69 4.87 16.06 15.07
C ASP A 69 5.39 17.06 14.03
N THR A 70 5.88 16.55 12.91
CA THR A 70 6.46 17.35 11.84
C THR A 70 5.40 17.66 10.78
N GLU A 71 5.08 18.94 10.62
CA GLU A 71 4.14 19.43 9.63
C GLU A 71 4.93 20.06 8.46
N ILE A 72 4.68 19.56 7.26
CA ILE A 72 5.16 20.10 5.98
C ILE A 72 3.96 20.78 5.33
N ARG A 73 4.03 22.10 5.09
CA ARG A 73 2.94 22.87 4.50
C ARG A 73 3.13 23.12 3.02
N ASP A 74 2.02 23.07 2.30
CA ASP A 74 1.90 23.31 0.87
C ASP A 74 3.00 22.63 0.04
N PRO A 75 3.27 21.32 0.23
CA PRO A 75 4.23 20.63 -0.62
C PRO A 75 3.75 20.59 -2.07
N HIS A 76 4.60 21.09 -2.96
CA HIS A 76 4.49 20.96 -4.40
C HIS A 76 5.73 20.22 -4.90
N LEU A 77 5.56 18.96 -5.32
CA LEU A 77 6.65 18.09 -5.75
C LEU A 77 6.40 17.70 -7.21
N ALA A 78 7.27 18.09 -8.14
CA ALA A 78 7.20 17.67 -9.53
C ALA A 78 8.49 16.97 -9.96
N ASP A 79 8.34 15.74 -10.46
CA ASP A 79 9.41 14.94 -11.02
C ASP A 79 9.53 15.20 -12.53
N PRO A 80 10.65 15.76 -13.03
CA PRO A 80 10.83 16.07 -14.45
C PRO A 80 10.95 14.82 -15.32
N ARG A 81 11.31 13.65 -14.75
CA ARG A 81 11.52 12.42 -15.53
C ARG A 81 10.19 11.77 -15.88
N SER A 82 9.30 11.67 -14.92
CA SER A 82 7.95 11.10 -15.11
C SER A 82 6.92 12.14 -15.54
N GLY A 83 7.17 13.43 -15.30
CA GLY A 83 6.21 14.51 -15.48
C GLY A 83 5.08 14.49 -14.45
N VAL A 84 5.21 13.70 -13.39
CA VAL A 84 4.23 13.60 -12.31
C VAL A 84 4.48 14.73 -11.32
N ALA A 85 3.40 15.42 -10.94
CA ALA A 85 3.39 16.45 -9.92
C ALA A 85 2.36 16.14 -8.83
N LEU A 86 2.75 16.28 -7.57
CA LEU A 86 1.94 16.12 -6.38
C LEU A 86 1.79 17.48 -5.70
N SER A 87 0.57 17.81 -5.29
CA SER A 87 0.25 19.01 -4.52
C SER A 87 -0.75 18.68 -3.43
N THR A 88 -0.52 19.14 -2.20
CA THR A 88 -1.47 18.97 -1.09
C THR A 88 -1.29 20.09 -0.06
N PRO A 89 -2.32 20.49 0.72
CA PRO A 89 -2.19 21.56 1.71
C PRO A 89 -1.16 21.26 2.81
N LYS A 90 -1.06 19.99 3.25
CA LYS A 90 -0.07 19.58 4.24
C LYS A 90 0.19 18.08 4.26
N ILE A 91 1.37 17.73 4.75
CA ILE A 91 1.77 16.36 5.11
C ILE A 91 2.26 16.39 6.56
N GLU A 92 1.79 15.46 7.38
CA GLU A 92 2.20 15.33 8.77
C GLU A 92 2.97 14.03 8.97
N ILE A 93 4.15 14.10 9.61
CA ILE A 93 4.95 12.95 10.03
C ILE A 93 5.00 12.96 11.56
N LEU A 94 4.34 12.01 12.17
CA LEU A 94 4.10 11.93 13.61
C LEU A 94 4.92 10.79 14.21
N SER A 95 5.66 11.05 15.28
CA SER A 95 6.32 9.98 16.04
C SER A 95 6.40 10.30 17.53
N GLN A 96 6.59 9.26 18.34
CA GLN A 96 6.85 9.44 19.77
C GLN A 96 8.34 9.71 19.99
N SER A 97 8.66 10.72 20.79
CA SER A 97 10.07 11.12 21.03
C SER A 97 10.95 10.02 21.63
N HIS A 98 10.35 9.07 22.35
CA HIS A 98 11.02 7.92 22.96
C HIS A 98 11.00 6.66 22.07
N ARG A 99 10.33 6.71 20.92
CA ARG A 99 10.28 5.65 19.90
C ARG A 99 10.30 6.26 18.48
N PRO A 100 11.41 6.93 18.10
CA PRO A 100 11.47 7.68 16.84
C PRO A 100 11.48 6.79 15.58
N THR A 101 11.67 5.48 15.72
CA THR A 101 11.61 4.50 14.61
C THR A 101 10.21 4.01 14.29
N ARG A 102 9.19 4.54 14.98
CA ARG A 102 7.78 4.28 14.69
C ARG A 102 7.13 5.61 14.33
N PHE A 103 6.74 5.75 13.08
CA PHE A 103 6.15 6.98 12.61
C PHE A 103 4.88 6.73 11.81
N THR A 104 4.03 7.74 11.86
CA THR A 104 2.74 7.80 11.18
C THR A 104 2.77 8.98 10.23
N LEU A 105 2.60 8.72 8.94
CA LEU A 105 2.38 9.71 7.91
C LEU A 105 0.87 9.97 7.80
N ARG A 106 0.46 11.22 7.80
CA ARG A 106 -0.93 11.62 7.52
C ARG A 106 -0.96 12.63 6.39
N MET A 107 -1.82 12.34 5.41
CA MET A 107 -2.07 13.21 4.27
C MET A 107 -3.24 14.15 4.56
N ALA A 108 -3.19 15.38 4.03
CA ALA A 108 -4.35 16.27 4.09
C ALA A 108 -5.53 15.71 3.27
N PRO A 109 -6.78 16.09 3.58
CA PRO A 109 -7.97 15.59 2.91
C PRO A 109 -8.01 15.81 1.39
N GLU A 110 -7.28 16.81 0.90
CA GLU A 110 -7.23 17.17 -0.51
C GLU A 110 -5.82 16.96 -1.07
N VAL A 111 -5.73 16.19 -2.15
CA VAL A 111 -4.50 15.91 -2.86
C VAL A 111 -4.76 16.06 -4.35
N THR A 112 -3.90 16.79 -5.04
CA THR A 112 -3.90 16.85 -6.51
C THR A 112 -2.67 16.12 -7.02
N LEU A 113 -2.90 15.14 -7.89
CA LEU A 113 -1.84 14.44 -8.63
C LEU A 113 -1.98 14.77 -10.12
N ALA A 114 -1.03 15.49 -10.69
CA ALA A 114 -0.96 15.76 -12.12
C ALA A 114 0.07 14.84 -12.79
N SER A 115 -0.22 14.44 -14.02
CA SER A 115 0.69 13.69 -14.88
C SER A 115 0.60 14.27 -16.30
N PRO A 116 1.48 13.88 -17.24
CA PRO A 116 1.39 14.32 -18.63
C PRO A 116 0.07 13.94 -19.32
N TYR A 117 -0.63 12.94 -18.79
CA TYR A 117 -1.85 12.39 -19.40
C TYR A 117 -3.14 12.94 -18.79
N GLN A 118 -3.12 13.25 -17.50
CA GLN A 118 -4.32 13.64 -16.75
C GLN A 118 -3.97 14.25 -15.38
N ARG A 119 -4.94 14.96 -14.81
CA ARG A 119 -4.93 15.43 -13.43
C ARG A 119 -5.99 14.70 -12.63
N LEU A 120 -5.61 14.22 -11.46
CA LEU A 120 -6.45 13.55 -10.48
C LEU A 120 -6.66 14.49 -9.30
N ASP A 121 -7.92 14.76 -8.99
CA ASP A 121 -8.34 15.39 -7.75
C ASP A 121 -8.76 14.28 -6.80
N ILE A 122 -8.02 14.14 -5.71
CA ILE A 122 -8.17 13.08 -4.71
C ILE A 122 -8.67 13.72 -3.42
N THR A 123 -9.82 13.27 -2.93
CA THR A 123 -10.38 13.67 -1.65
C THR A 123 -10.54 12.47 -0.73
N GLN A 124 -10.24 12.62 0.56
CA GLN A 124 -10.33 11.54 1.55
C GLN A 124 -10.65 12.09 2.94
N GLU A 125 -11.35 11.32 3.79
CA GLU A 125 -11.52 11.66 5.22
C GLU A 125 -10.27 11.28 6.02
N LEU A 126 -9.74 10.08 5.79
CA LEU A 126 -8.50 9.61 6.40
C LEU A 126 -7.57 8.96 5.36
N ALA A 127 -6.31 9.37 5.36
CA ALA A 127 -5.22 8.70 4.67
C ALA A 127 -4.00 8.73 5.58
N GLU A 128 -3.80 7.61 6.26
CA GLU A 128 -2.77 7.42 7.27
C GLU A 128 -1.91 6.21 6.90
N ALA A 129 -0.58 6.38 6.91
CA ALA A 129 0.35 5.29 6.77
C ALA A 129 1.21 5.18 8.02
N GLN A 130 1.46 3.96 8.50
CA GLN A 130 2.30 3.69 9.65
C GLN A 130 3.52 2.91 9.17
N LEU A 131 4.71 3.27 9.67
CA LEU A 131 5.96 2.58 9.36
C LEU A 131 6.78 2.37 10.61
N PHE A 132 7.06 1.11 10.93
CA PHE A 132 7.86 0.71 12.07
C PHE A 132 9.11 0.01 11.53
N VAL A 133 10.26 0.54 11.92
CA VAL A 133 11.56 0.00 11.50
C VAL A 133 12.40 -0.34 12.73
N ASP A 134 13.31 -1.28 12.56
CA ASP A 134 14.26 -1.64 13.59
C ASP A 134 15.22 -0.49 13.91
N ALA A 135 15.63 -0.40 15.17
CA ALA A 135 16.71 0.50 15.55
C ALA A 135 18.05 -0.04 15.00
N GLY A 136 18.64 0.67 14.06
CA GLY A 136 19.91 0.30 13.46
C GLY A 136 20.21 1.11 12.19
N PRO A 137 21.40 0.95 11.60
CA PRO A 137 21.80 1.71 10.41
C PRO A 137 20.97 1.37 9.16
N ASN A 138 20.43 0.16 9.10
CA ASN A 138 19.65 -0.30 7.94
C ASN A 138 18.17 0.07 8.03
N LEU A 139 17.65 0.38 9.22
CA LEU A 139 16.23 0.65 9.44
C LEU A 139 15.34 -0.38 8.74
N THR A 140 15.61 -1.66 8.99
CA THR A 140 14.88 -2.76 8.37
C THR A 140 13.41 -2.67 8.73
N LEU A 141 12.54 -2.84 7.74
CA LEU A 141 11.10 -2.79 7.90
C LEU A 141 10.64 -3.95 8.79
N ASP A 142 9.87 -3.61 9.82
CA ASP A 142 9.22 -4.57 10.70
C ASP A 142 7.72 -4.62 10.40
N HIS A 143 7.07 -3.46 10.41
CA HIS A 143 5.64 -3.32 10.17
C HIS A 143 5.34 -2.10 9.30
N ALA A 144 4.41 -2.24 8.36
CA ALA A 144 3.78 -1.09 7.72
C ALA A 144 2.26 -1.27 7.65
N ALA A 145 1.54 -0.16 7.74
CA ALA A 145 0.10 -0.15 7.50
C ALA A 145 -0.26 1.07 6.65
N LEU A 146 -1.31 0.96 5.85
CA LEU A 146 -1.97 2.05 5.14
C LEU A 146 -3.46 1.94 5.40
N THR A 147 -4.08 2.99 5.90
CA THR A 147 -5.52 3.10 6.11
C THR A 147 -6.07 4.29 5.34
N LEU A 148 -7.08 4.02 4.52
CA LEU A 148 -7.83 4.97 3.71
C LEU A 148 -9.30 4.92 4.12
N LYS A 149 -9.94 6.09 4.24
CA LYS A 149 -11.39 6.22 4.47
C LYS A 149 -11.98 7.30 3.58
N ASP A 150 -13.16 7.01 3.02
CA ASP A 150 -13.96 7.90 2.19
C ASP A 150 -13.15 8.54 1.06
N LEU A 151 -12.35 7.71 0.38
CA LEU A 151 -11.53 8.13 -0.75
C LEU A 151 -12.42 8.32 -1.98
N ARG A 152 -12.21 9.44 -2.67
CA ARG A 152 -12.78 9.71 -3.98
C ARG A 152 -11.70 10.28 -4.88
N ILE A 153 -11.61 9.76 -6.09
CA ILE A 153 -10.70 10.21 -7.14
C ILE A 153 -11.53 10.65 -8.33
N VAL A 154 -11.26 11.85 -8.82
CA VAL A 154 -11.86 12.41 -10.03
C VAL A 154 -10.75 12.77 -11.01
N SER A 155 -10.80 12.21 -12.22
CA SER A 155 -9.85 12.52 -13.28
C SER A 155 -10.39 13.55 -14.27
N THR A 156 -9.50 14.40 -14.77
CA THR A 156 -9.79 15.23 -15.96
C THR A 156 -10.03 14.40 -17.22
N ALA A 157 -9.63 13.12 -17.23
CA ALA A 157 -9.96 12.16 -18.28
C ALA A 157 -11.35 11.53 -18.09
N THR A 158 -12.25 12.18 -17.34
CA THR A 158 -13.68 11.85 -17.17
C THR A 158 -14.01 10.56 -16.43
N TRP A 159 -13.00 9.76 -16.04
CA TRP A 159 -13.17 8.64 -15.12
C TRP A 159 -13.01 9.08 -13.66
N GLY A 160 -13.56 8.29 -12.74
CA GLY A 160 -13.33 8.42 -11.32
C GLY A 160 -13.49 7.09 -10.60
N LEU A 161 -13.26 7.10 -9.30
CA LEU A 161 -13.59 5.99 -8.40
C LEU A 161 -13.86 6.50 -6.99
N SER A 162 -14.63 5.77 -6.22
CA SER A 162 -14.73 5.92 -4.77
C SER A 162 -14.34 4.63 -4.06
N LEU A 163 -13.95 4.79 -2.81
CA LEU A 163 -13.59 3.72 -1.89
C LEU A 163 -13.98 4.14 -0.47
N ASP A 164 -14.88 3.39 0.17
CA ASP A 164 -15.30 3.68 1.55
C ASP A 164 -14.17 3.40 2.54
N THR A 165 -13.55 2.21 2.45
CA THR A 165 -12.43 1.84 3.32
C THR A 165 -11.40 1.00 2.59
N GLY A 166 -10.12 1.31 2.83
CA GLY A 166 -9.00 0.51 2.38
C GLY A 166 -7.99 0.35 3.50
N GLU A 167 -7.60 -0.88 3.79
CA GLU A 167 -6.56 -1.20 4.75
C GLU A 167 -5.57 -2.15 4.10
N ILE A 168 -4.28 -1.81 4.18
CA ILE A 168 -3.18 -2.71 3.81
C ILE A 168 -2.25 -2.77 5.01
N THR A 169 -1.89 -3.97 5.45
CA THR A 169 -0.91 -4.19 6.49
C THR A 169 0.15 -5.15 6.00
N THR A 170 1.38 -4.93 6.43
CA THR A 170 2.50 -5.86 6.25
C THR A 170 3.25 -6.00 7.56
N GLN A 171 3.55 -7.23 7.93
CA GLN A 171 4.32 -7.58 9.11
C GLN A 171 5.41 -8.57 8.71
N ARG A 172 6.66 -8.25 9.02
CA ARG A 172 7.78 -9.18 8.88
C ARG A 172 7.62 -10.32 9.89
N GLN A 173 7.85 -11.56 9.45
CA GLN A 173 7.79 -12.73 10.34
C GLN A 173 8.97 -12.72 11.32
N GLU A 174 8.74 -13.18 12.56
CA GLU A 174 9.80 -13.23 13.58
C GLU A 174 10.88 -14.27 13.24
N ASP A 175 10.49 -15.37 12.59
CA ASP A 175 11.37 -16.50 12.26
C ASP A 175 12.08 -16.36 10.90
N ASP A 176 11.65 -15.42 10.05
CA ASP A 176 12.23 -15.19 8.73
C ASP A 176 12.25 -13.68 8.37
N PRO A 177 13.42 -13.03 8.36
CA PRO A 177 13.53 -11.60 8.09
C PRO A 177 13.27 -11.23 6.62
N LEU A 178 13.15 -12.20 5.72
CA LEU A 178 12.85 -12.01 4.30
C LEU A 178 11.37 -12.20 3.97
N THR A 179 10.56 -12.68 4.92
CA THR A 179 9.15 -12.97 4.69
C THR A 179 8.25 -11.98 5.41
N HIS A 180 7.28 -11.47 4.67
CA HIS A 180 6.25 -10.57 5.18
C HIS A 180 4.86 -11.19 4.99
N ASP A 181 4.07 -11.18 6.06
CA ASP A 181 2.64 -11.41 6.00
C ASP A 181 1.96 -10.12 5.58
N ILE A 182 1.17 -10.17 4.52
CA ILE A 182 0.51 -9.03 3.88
C ILE A 182 -0.99 -9.30 3.89
N LYS A 183 -1.73 -8.37 4.47
CA LYS A 183 -3.19 -8.39 4.47
C LYS A 183 -3.72 -7.14 3.83
N MET A 184 -4.74 -7.27 3.00
CA MET A 184 -5.45 -6.14 2.43
C MET A 184 -6.96 -6.37 2.53
N HIS A 185 -7.66 -5.34 2.96
CA HIS A 185 -9.11 -5.28 2.99
C HIS A 185 -9.55 -4.00 2.31
N VAL A 186 -10.43 -4.11 1.32
CA VAL A 186 -10.95 -2.99 0.54
C VAL A 186 -12.46 -3.19 0.47
N ALA A 187 -13.23 -2.16 0.80
CA ALA A 187 -14.69 -2.21 0.76
C ALA A 187 -15.30 -0.93 0.19
N GLY A 188 -16.45 -1.08 -0.46
CA GLY A 188 -17.18 0.03 -1.08
C GLY A 188 -16.40 0.65 -2.24
N PHE A 189 -15.70 -0.17 -3.03
CA PHE A 189 -15.05 0.30 -4.23
C PHE A 189 -16.11 0.53 -5.30
N ALA A 190 -16.16 1.70 -5.92
CA ALA A 190 -17.11 1.95 -7.01
C ALA A 190 -16.41 2.76 -8.11
N PRO A 191 -16.28 2.20 -9.34
CA PRO A 191 -15.96 2.99 -10.51
C PRO A 191 -16.99 4.09 -10.73
N THR A 192 -16.56 5.30 -11.09
CA THR A 192 -17.47 6.43 -11.37
C THR A 192 -17.10 7.14 -12.67
N GLY A 193 -18.00 8.00 -13.15
CA GLY A 193 -17.81 8.71 -14.42
C GLY A 193 -17.70 7.74 -15.61
N GLY A 194 -16.88 8.06 -16.60
CA GLY A 194 -16.70 7.23 -17.80
C GLY A 194 -16.14 5.83 -17.55
N LEU A 195 -15.62 5.54 -16.35
CA LEU A 195 -15.09 4.21 -16.03
C LEU A 195 -16.19 3.15 -15.92
N ILE A 196 -17.37 3.52 -15.42
CA ILE A 196 -18.48 2.57 -15.32
C ILE A 196 -19.00 2.19 -16.72
N GLU A 197 -19.01 3.14 -17.66
CA GLU A 197 -19.42 2.91 -19.05
C GLU A 197 -18.45 1.96 -19.79
N GLU A 198 -17.17 1.97 -19.41
CA GLU A 198 -16.15 1.09 -19.98
C GLU A 198 -16.15 -0.31 -19.34
N ILE A 199 -16.30 -0.39 -18.02
CA ILE A 199 -16.28 -1.68 -17.29
C ILE A 199 -17.59 -2.45 -17.49
N ASP A 200 -18.72 -1.77 -17.37
CA ASP A 200 -20.05 -2.37 -17.43
C ASP A 200 -20.99 -1.64 -18.42
N PRO A 201 -20.71 -1.70 -19.73
CA PRO A 201 -21.55 -1.07 -20.75
C PRO A 201 -22.97 -1.67 -20.82
N LYS A 202 -23.19 -2.84 -20.20
CA LYS A 202 -24.46 -3.57 -20.24
C LYS A 202 -25.27 -3.45 -18.95
N GLY A 203 -24.74 -2.82 -17.89
CA GLY A 203 -25.40 -2.72 -16.59
C GLY A 203 -25.59 -4.08 -15.92
N LEU A 204 -24.61 -4.99 -16.08
CA LEU A 204 -24.58 -6.33 -15.49
C LEU A 204 -24.16 -6.34 -14.01
N LEU A 205 -23.52 -5.26 -13.54
CA LEU A 205 -22.96 -5.17 -12.20
C LEU A 205 -23.90 -4.43 -11.25
N SER A 206 -23.81 -4.78 -9.97
CA SER A 206 -24.27 -3.89 -8.91
C SER A 206 -23.44 -2.61 -8.95
N ASP A 207 -24.05 -1.48 -8.59
CA ASP A 207 -23.41 -0.16 -8.60
C ASP A 207 -22.14 -0.08 -7.73
N GLU A 208 -21.91 -1.06 -6.84
CA GLU A 208 -20.79 -1.09 -5.90
C GLU A 208 -20.08 -2.46 -5.89
N PHE A 209 -18.74 -2.44 -5.97
CA PHE A 209 -17.89 -3.58 -5.62
C PHE A 209 -17.79 -3.65 -4.10
N GLU A 210 -18.28 -4.75 -3.54
CA GLU A 210 -18.53 -4.81 -2.10
C GLU A 210 -17.24 -4.99 -1.30
N THR A 211 -16.48 -6.06 -1.59
CA THR A 211 -15.27 -6.37 -0.80
C THR A 211 -14.18 -7.07 -1.61
N LEU A 212 -12.92 -6.69 -1.36
CA LEU A 212 -11.72 -7.41 -1.77
C LEU A 212 -10.88 -7.67 -0.52
N ASN A 213 -10.61 -8.95 -0.28
CA ASN A 213 -9.79 -9.44 0.81
C ASN A 213 -8.58 -10.18 0.24
N LEU A 214 -7.42 -9.92 0.81
CA LEU A 214 -6.17 -10.60 0.50
C LEU A 214 -5.47 -10.94 1.82
N ASP A 215 -5.05 -12.18 1.96
CA ASP A 215 -4.18 -12.68 3.01
C ASP A 215 -3.11 -13.55 2.33
N MET A 216 -1.85 -13.12 2.44
CA MET A 216 -0.72 -13.80 1.81
C MET A 216 0.57 -13.61 2.60
N SER A 217 1.52 -14.51 2.40
CA SER A 217 2.91 -14.32 2.80
C SER A 217 3.78 -14.18 1.56
N ALA A 218 4.68 -13.20 1.55
CA ALA A 218 5.62 -12.95 0.47
C ALA A 218 7.05 -13.01 0.99
N THR A 219 7.87 -13.88 0.39
CA THR A 219 9.30 -13.98 0.65
C THR A 219 10.07 -13.19 -0.40
N PHE A 220 11.08 -12.45 0.02
CA PHE A 220 11.93 -11.63 -0.84
C PHE A 220 13.37 -12.18 -0.92
N ASP A 221 14.16 -11.69 -1.87
CA ASP A 221 15.59 -12.04 -1.99
C ASP A 221 16.48 -11.28 -0.99
N GLU A 222 16.03 -10.12 -0.53
CA GLU A 222 16.70 -9.28 0.47
C GLU A 222 15.70 -8.66 1.48
N PRO A 223 16.15 -8.25 2.68
CA PRO A 223 15.26 -7.58 3.64
C PRO A 223 14.88 -6.18 3.15
N TRP A 224 13.60 -5.81 3.32
CA TRP A 224 13.16 -4.43 3.12
C TRP A 224 13.83 -3.50 4.14
N ASN A 225 14.60 -2.52 3.66
CA ASN A 225 15.37 -1.60 4.50
C ASN A 225 15.51 -0.24 3.81
N ILE A 226 16.14 0.74 4.46
CA ILE A 226 16.23 2.12 3.93
C ILE A 226 16.91 2.22 2.56
N HIS A 227 17.81 1.28 2.21
CA HIS A 227 18.51 1.29 0.93
C HIS A 227 17.58 1.00 -0.26
N ALA A 228 16.42 0.38 -0.03
CA ALA A 228 15.41 0.13 -1.06
C ALA A 228 14.76 1.42 -1.61
N LEU A 229 14.96 2.57 -0.95
CA LEU A 229 14.46 3.86 -1.42
C LEU A 229 15.30 4.46 -2.56
N GLU A 230 16.59 4.13 -2.63
CA GLU A 230 17.54 4.72 -3.59
C GLU A 230 18.30 3.66 -4.42
N GLY A 231 18.26 2.40 -3.99
CA GLY A 231 18.88 1.25 -4.63
C GLY A 231 17.88 0.28 -5.27
N PRO A 232 18.33 -0.92 -5.68
CA PRO A 232 17.45 -1.98 -6.12
C PRO A 232 16.50 -2.37 -4.99
N ARG A 233 15.22 -2.56 -5.32
CA ARG A 233 14.22 -3.03 -4.36
C ARG A 233 14.30 -4.56 -4.25
N PRO A 234 14.13 -5.13 -3.05
CA PRO A 234 14.01 -6.58 -2.90
C PRO A 234 12.96 -7.17 -3.83
N GLN A 235 13.31 -8.23 -4.54
CA GLN A 235 12.41 -8.92 -5.46
C GLN A 235 11.72 -10.09 -4.76
N PRO A 236 10.41 -10.30 -5.01
CA PRO A 236 9.71 -11.43 -4.46
C PRO A 236 10.22 -12.73 -5.10
N THR A 237 10.44 -13.74 -4.27
CA THR A 237 10.94 -15.06 -4.66
C THR A 237 9.89 -16.15 -4.48
N LYS A 238 8.97 -15.97 -3.51
CA LYS A 238 7.88 -16.90 -3.24
C LYS A 238 6.64 -16.17 -2.73
N ILE A 239 5.47 -16.64 -3.15
CA ILE A 239 4.17 -16.16 -2.68
C ILE A 239 3.34 -17.33 -2.19
N GLU A 240 2.89 -17.24 -0.95
CA GLU A 240 1.89 -18.14 -0.36
C GLU A 240 0.59 -17.36 -0.20
N LEU A 241 -0.38 -17.66 -1.06
CA LEU A 241 -1.68 -17.01 -1.08
C LEU A 241 -2.65 -17.82 -0.21
N THR A 242 -2.82 -17.41 1.04
CA THR A 242 -3.80 -18.02 1.95
C THR A 242 -5.21 -17.83 1.40
N THR A 243 -5.55 -16.59 1.01
CA THR A 243 -6.83 -16.26 0.41
C THR A 243 -6.73 -14.96 -0.37
N LEU A 244 -7.22 -14.96 -1.60
CA LEU A 244 -7.76 -13.77 -2.26
C LEU A 244 -9.25 -14.01 -2.46
N ALA A 245 -10.09 -13.13 -1.95
CA ALA A 245 -11.54 -13.21 -2.10
C ALA A 245 -12.09 -11.87 -2.58
N ALA A 246 -12.82 -11.87 -3.68
CA ALA A 246 -13.46 -10.70 -4.28
C ALA A 246 -14.96 -10.95 -4.41
N HIS A 247 -15.76 -9.98 -3.98
CA HIS A 247 -17.22 -10.02 -4.05
C HIS A 247 -17.77 -8.76 -4.71
N TRP A 248 -18.58 -8.94 -5.75
CA TRP A 248 -19.24 -7.85 -6.49
C TRP A 248 -20.64 -8.27 -6.92
N GLY A 249 -21.67 -7.78 -6.21
CA GLY A 249 -23.05 -8.18 -6.47
C GLY A 249 -23.21 -9.69 -6.31
N GLU A 250 -23.62 -10.39 -7.37
CA GLU A 250 -23.73 -11.86 -7.32
C GLU A 250 -22.41 -12.59 -7.61
N LEU A 251 -21.33 -11.89 -7.98
CA LEU A 251 -20.04 -12.47 -8.33
C LEU A 251 -19.22 -12.80 -7.07
N ASP A 252 -18.68 -14.01 -6.99
CA ASP A 252 -17.79 -14.44 -5.91
C ASP A 252 -16.57 -15.18 -6.49
N LEU A 253 -15.39 -14.60 -6.32
CA LEU A 253 -14.12 -15.18 -6.75
C LEU A 253 -13.22 -15.44 -5.54
N LYS A 254 -12.70 -16.66 -5.44
CA LYS A 254 -11.75 -17.08 -4.41
C LYS A 254 -10.55 -17.77 -5.04
N LEU A 255 -9.34 -17.36 -4.62
CA LEU A 255 -8.06 -17.96 -5.01
C LEU A 255 -7.27 -18.34 -3.75
N ALA A 256 -6.59 -19.48 -3.78
CA ALA A 256 -5.65 -19.89 -2.73
C ALA A 256 -4.58 -20.81 -3.32
N GLY A 257 -3.36 -20.80 -2.78
CA GLY A 257 -2.28 -21.69 -3.21
C GLY A 257 -0.91 -21.03 -3.07
N SER A 258 0.07 -21.50 -3.83
CA SER A 258 1.42 -20.93 -3.77
C SER A 258 2.17 -21.07 -5.07
N PHE A 259 3.13 -20.17 -5.27
CA PHE A 259 4.03 -20.20 -6.41
C PHE A 259 5.39 -19.57 -6.05
N ASP A 260 6.42 -20.11 -6.67
CA ASP A 260 7.75 -19.52 -6.68
C ASP A 260 7.87 -18.57 -7.88
N ILE A 261 8.78 -17.62 -7.81
CA ILE A 261 9.06 -16.67 -8.90
C ILE A 261 10.45 -16.99 -9.44
N ASP A 262 10.51 -17.36 -10.73
CA ASP A 262 11.78 -17.70 -11.37
C ASP A 262 12.69 -16.47 -11.56
N ALA A 263 13.95 -16.68 -11.91
CA ALA A 263 14.92 -15.60 -12.12
C ALA A 263 14.53 -14.61 -13.25
N ARG A 264 13.55 -14.96 -14.10
CA ARG A 264 13.01 -14.06 -15.14
C ARG A 264 11.80 -13.28 -14.62
N GLY A 265 11.29 -13.59 -13.44
CA GLY A 265 10.11 -12.98 -12.83
C GLY A 265 8.80 -13.68 -13.19
N TYR A 266 8.84 -14.93 -13.69
CA TYR A 266 7.62 -15.67 -14.01
C TYR A 266 7.22 -16.58 -12.84
N PRO A 267 5.93 -16.60 -12.47
CA PRO A 267 5.46 -17.48 -11.41
C PRO A 267 5.42 -18.94 -11.88
N VAL A 268 5.81 -19.85 -11.00
CA VAL A 268 5.78 -21.30 -11.19
C VAL A 268 5.12 -21.94 -9.98
N GLY A 269 3.94 -22.54 -10.17
CA GLY A 269 3.16 -23.07 -9.07
C GLY A 269 1.72 -23.33 -9.44
N LYS A 270 0.87 -23.46 -8.41
CA LYS A 270 -0.52 -23.84 -8.56
C LYS A 270 -1.41 -23.04 -7.62
N LEU A 271 -2.55 -22.60 -8.12
CA LEU A 271 -3.58 -21.90 -7.36
C LEU A 271 -4.91 -22.63 -7.56
N ALA A 272 -5.59 -22.96 -6.48
CA ALA A 272 -6.99 -23.35 -6.50
C ALA A 272 -7.86 -22.11 -6.76
N VAL A 273 -8.88 -22.27 -7.61
CA VAL A 273 -9.81 -21.22 -8.00
C VAL A 273 -11.22 -21.70 -7.80
N LYS A 274 -12.01 -20.88 -7.14
CA LYS A 274 -13.44 -21.04 -7.06
C LYS A 274 -14.12 -19.75 -7.53
N ALA A 275 -14.96 -19.85 -8.54
CA ALA A 275 -15.70 -18.72 -9.10
C ALA A 275 -17.18 -19.08 -9.22
N GLU A 276 -18.04 -18.37 -8.51
CA GLU A 276 -19.51 -18.47 -8.60
C GLU A 276 -20.03 -17.34 -9.50
N ASN A 277 -21.00 -17.66 -10.39
CA ASN A 277 -21.45 -16.75 -11.46
C ASN A 277 -20.34 -16.39 -12.45
N TRP A 278 -19.60 -17.42 -12.88
CA TRP A 278 -18.45 -17.29 -13.78
C TRP A 278 -18.81 -16.79 -15.19
N ARG A 279 -20.07 -16.94 -15.64
CA ARG A 279 -20.47 -16.54 -17.00
C ARG A 279 -20.42 -15.03 -17.12
N GLU A 280 -20.99 -14.36 -16.14
CA GLU A 280 -21.00 -12.92 -15.96
C GLU A 280 -19.56 -12.40 -15.85
N MET A 281 -18.68 -13.08 -15.09
CA MET A 281 -17.25 -12.73 -15.03
C MET A 281 -16.56 -12.79 -16.40
N ILE A 282 -16.85 -13.81 -17.21
CA ILE A 282 -16.29 -13.91 -18.58
C ILE A 282 -16.85 -12.80 -19.48
N GLU A 283 -18.15 -12.50 -19.38
CA GLU A 283 -18.77 -11.43 -20.14
C GLU A 283 -18.17 -10.06 -19.81
N LEU A 284 -17.88 -9.80 -18.53
CA LEU A 284 -17.17 -8.61 -18.07
C LEU A 284 -15.72 -8.57 -18.56
N ALA A 285 -15.01 -9.70 -18.51
CA ALA A 285 -13.67 -9.76 -19.07
C ALA A 285 -13.65 -9.48 -20.58
N ILE A 286 -14.72 -9.82 -21.30
CA ILE A 286 -14.88 -9.48 -22.72
C ILE A 286 -15.20 -7.99 -22.90
N SER A 287 -16.10 -7.40 -22.10
CA SER A 287 -16.43 -5.97 -22.20
C SER A 287 -15.22 -5.08 -21.92
N MET A 288 -14.41 -5.44 -20.93
CA MET A 288 -13.15 -4.76 -20.60
C MET A 288 -12.01 -5.04 -21.60
N GLY A 289 -12.24 -5.86 -22.63
CA GLY A 289 -11.23 -6.22 -23.62
C GLY A 289 -10.10 -7.12 -23.09
N VAL A 290 -10.20 -7.62 -21.85
CA VAL A 290 -9.27 -8.61 -21.27
C VAL A 290 -9.31 -9.91 -22.08
N ILE A 291 -10.52 -10.32 -22.49
CA ILE A 291 -10.75 -11.41 -23.41
C ILE A 291 -11.19 -10.82 -24.76
N PRO A 292 -10.44 -11.03 -25.85
CA PRO A 292 -10.86 -10.56 -27.18
C PRO A 292 -12.23 -11.10 -27.58
N GLU A 293 -13.08 -10.27 -28.21
CA GLU A 293 -14.46 -10.64 -28.59
C GLU A 293 -14.53 -11.92 -29.44
N ASN A 294 -13.54 -12.16 -30.31
CA ASN A 294 -13.47 -13.37 -31.14
C ASN A 294 -13.26 -14.66 -30.31
N MET A 295 -12.78 -14.55 -29.08
CA MET A 295 -12.61 -15.65 -28.14
C MET A 295 -13.83 -15.87 -27.24
N SER A 296 -14.83 -14.98 -27.26
CA SER A 296 -16.02 -15.03 -26.39
C SER A 296 -16.69 -16.42 -26.34
N LYS A 297 -17.06 -16.97 -27.50
CA LYS A 297 -17.71 -18.27 -27.61
C LYS A 297 -16.83 -19.42 -27.13
N LEU A 298 -15.51 -19.31 -27.31
CA LEU A 298 -14.56 -20.32 -26.85
C LEU A 298 -14.45 -20.28 -25.33
N SER A 299 -14.30 -19.09 -24.75
CA SER A 299 -14.21 -18.87 -23.30
C SER A 299 -15.47 -19.35 -22.57
N LEU A 300 -16.65 -19.02 -23.09
CA LEU A 300 -17.91 -19.50 -22.52
C LEU A 300 -17.99 -21.03 -22.54
N ARG A 301 -17.73 -21.67 -23.69
CA ARG A 301 -17.75 -23.15 -23.79
C ARG A 301 -16.73 -23.82 -22.87
N ALA A 302 -15.55 -23.23 -22.75
CA ALA A 302 -14.51 -23.70 -21.86
C ALA A 302 -14.97 -23.66 -20.39
N GLY A 303 -15.61 -22.55 -19.98
CA GLY A 303 -16.23 -22.42 -18.66
C GLY A 303 -17.38 -23.41 -18.44
N GLU A 304 -18.23 -23.66 -19.44
CA GLU A 304 -19.34 -24.64 -19.34
C GLU A 304 -18.82 -26.05 -19.07
N MET A 305 -17.74 -26.43 -19.73
CA MET A 305 -17.08 -27.70 -19.53
C MET A 305 -16.48 -27.82 -18.13
N LEU A 306 -15.82 -26.77 -17.63
CA LEU A 306 -15.27 -26.74 -16.27
C LEU A 306 -16.37 -26.78 -15.19
N ALA A 307 -17.43 -26.01 -15.36
CA ALA A 307 -18.59 -26.03 -14.46
C ALA A 307 -19.33 -27.39 -14.50
N GLY A 308 -19.32 -28.07 -15.66
CA GLY A 308 -19.81 -29.44 -15.78
C GLY A 308 -19.01 -30.43 -14.93
N LEU A 309 -17.69 -30.23 -14.78
CA LEU A 309 -16.81 -31.09 -13.98
C LEU A 309 -16.96 -30.86 -12.47
N SER A 310 -17.30 -29.64 -12.04
CA SER A 310 -17.53 -29.31 -10.62
C SER A 310 -18.88 -29.83 -10.09
N GLY A 311 -19.79 -30.23 -10.99
CA GLY A 311 -21.15 -30.67 -10.65
C GLY A 311 -22.14 -29.54 -10.38
N ARG A 312 -21.71 -28.28 -10.45
CA ARG A 312 -22.54 -27.07 -10.30
C ARG A 312 -22.41 -26.18 -11.53
N LYS A 313 -23.51 -25.93 -12.24
CA LYS A 313 -23.50 -25.20 -13.55
C LYS A 313 -23.03 -23.76 -13.45
N ASP A 314 -23.20 -23.17 -12.29
CA ASP A 314 -22.91 -21.78 -11.91
C ASP A 314 -21.55 -21.62 -11.24
N THR A 315 -20.82 -22.71 -10.94
CA THR A 315 -19.51 -22.64 -10.28
C THR A 315 -18.41 -23.29 -11.09
N ILE A 316 -17.32 -22.56 -11.29
CA ILE A 316 -16.03 -23.15 -11.67
C ILE A 316 -15.24 -23.42 -10.39
N ASP A 317 -14.81 -24.68 -10.21
CA ASP A 317 -13.89 -25.11 -9.17
C ASP A 317 -12.76 -25.88 -9.86
N ALA A 318 -11.60 -25.25 -9.98
CA ALA A 318 -10.51 -25.73 -10.82
C ALA A 318 -9.14 -25.23 -10.34
N GLU A 319 -8.08 -25.85 -10.84
CA GLU A 319 -6.70 -25.46 -10.55
C GLU A 319 -6.14 -24.60 -11.68
N LEU A 320 -5.63 -23.41 -11.35
CA LEU A 320 -4.72 -22.64 -12.17
C LEU A 320 -3.30 -23.18 -12.03
N THR A 321 -2.71 -23.62 -13.13
CA THR A 321 -1.29 -23.96 -13.20
C THR A 321 -0.51 -22.81 -13.83
N LEU A 322 0.55 -22.38 -13.14
CA LEU A 322 1.51 -21.38 -13.58
C LEU A 322 2.79 -22.12 -13.96
N LYS A 323 3.11 -22.17 -15.25
CA LYS A 323 4.29 -22.92 -15.73
C LYS A 323 4.78 -22.39 -17.06
N ASP A 324 6.11 -22.33 -17.23
CA ASP A 324 6.77 -21.95 -18.47
C ASP A 324 6.31 -20.57 -19.00
N GLY A 325 5.96 -19.65 -18.09
CA GLY A 325 5.45 -18.32 -18.42
C GLY A 325 4.00 -18.31 -18.94
N MET A 326 3.24 -19.39 -18.72
CA MET A 326 1.85 -19.53 -19.12
C MET A 326 0.94 -19.83 -17.91
N ILE A 327 -0.31 -19.41 -18.02
CA ILE A 327 -1.41 -19.73 -17.11
C ILE A 327 -2.36 -20.69 -17.82
N SER A 328 -2.73 -21.78 -17.16
CA SER A 328 -3.78 -22.68 -17.61
C SER A 328 -4.76 -23.00 -16.49
N LEU A 329 -6.06 -23.05 -16.80
CA LEU A 329 -7.11 -23.48 -15.88
C LEU A 329 -7.49 -24.92 -16.23
N GLY A 330 -7.03 -25.88 -15.42
CA GLY A 330 -7.04 -27.29 -15.79
C GLY A 330 -6.25 -27.51 -17.09
N PHE A 331 -6.96 -27.90 -18.16
CA PHE A 331 -6.38 -28.15 -19.49
C PHE A 331 -6.61 -27.00 -20.49
N ILE A 332 -7.26 -25.91 -20.05
CA ILE A 332 -7.56 -24.76 -20.90
C ILE A 332 -6.43 -23.74 -20.74
N PRO A 333 -5.66 -23.42 -21.79
CA PRO A 333 -4.68 -22.34 -21.72
C PRO A 333 -5.40 -20.99 -21.64
N LEU A 334 -5.08 -20.19 -20.62
CA LEU A 334 -5.64 -18.84 -20.45
C LEU A 334 -4.76 -17.78 -21.13
N GLY A 335 -3.44 -17.97 -21.15
CA GLY A 335 -2.52 -17.02 -21.77
C GLY A 335 -1.18 -16.92 -21.04
N PRO A 336 -0.37 -15.91 -21.35
CA PRO A 336 0.91 -15.68 -20.68
C PRO A 336 0.72 -15.29 -19.21
N ALA A 337 1.59 -15.79 -18.34
CA ALA A 337 1.65 -15.37 -16.95
C ALA A 337 2.25 -13.96 -16.84
N PRO A 338 1.75 -13.12 -15.91
CA PRO A 338 2.33 -11.80 -15.68
C PRO A 338 3.75 -11.95 -15.14
N ARG A 339 4.62 -11.03 -15.53
CA ARG A 339 5.97 -10.93 -14.96
C ARG A 339 5.89 -10.14 -13.66
N ILE A 340 6.29 -10.77 -12.55
CA ILE A 340 6.29 -10.20 -11.20
C ILE A 340 7.70 -9.67 -10.92
N VAL A 341 7.87 -8.35 -11.04
CA VAL A 341 9.13 -7.63 -10.76
C VAL A 341 8.79 -6.29 -10.14
N ILE A 342 9.46 -5.94 -9.05
CA ILE A 342 9.33 -4.64 -8.40
C ILE A 342 10.35 -3.69 -9.04
N ARG A 343 9.88 -2.58 -9.62
CA ARG A 343 10.71 -1.60 -10.35
C ARG A 343 10.97 -0.34 -9.57
#